data_AF-A0A914PX51-F1
#
_entry.id   AF-A0A914PX51-F1
#
_cell.length_a   1.000
_cell.length_b   1.000
_cell.length_c   1.000
_cell.angle_alpha   90.00
_cell.angle_beta   90.00
_cell.angle_gamma   90.00
#
_symmetry.space_group_name_H-M   'P 1'
#
loop_
_entity.id
_entity.type
_entity.pdbx_description
1 polymer ?
#
loop_
_entity_poly.entity_id
_entity_poly.type
_entity_poly.pdbx_seq_one_letter_code
_entity_poly.pdbx_strand_id
1 'polypeptide(L)'
;MGLNLNIRRVIFNSLIKPPHGELIPTYAALQIAGRAGRYGTAYSQGIVTTLRNEDIKLLHSILSKPVDEIDKAGIAPTFEQIETFAYHLPTASFVNLLDIFVSVCSVSDDFFICSVQQIRELAELIDSIRLSLKERYTFCLVPIKSERKVTATVFVKMVRRHSTGQPITYDWFCSILNWPLEPAKKIVDLMHLEQVYDAIGAYLWLSLRMPEAFPDEILVRQMEKDLDELIQEGVDRFLVTKDDET
;
A
#
# COMPACT_ATOMS: atom_id res chain seq x y z
N MET A 1 9.69 -7.30 5.17
CA MET A 1 10.76 -6.99 6.15
C MET A 1 10.11 -6.43 7.42
N GLY A 2 10.85 -6.13 8.49
CA GLY A 2 10.29 -5.40 9.65
C GLY A 2 9.80 -6.24 10.82
N LEU A 3 9.73 -7.57 10.70
CA LEU A 3 9.43 -8.47 11.82
C LEU A 3 10.67 -9.25 12.28
N ASN A 4 10.79 -9.42 13.59
CA ASN A 4 11.80 -10.25 14.24
C ASN A 4 11.25 -11.67 14.43
N LEU A 5 11.56 -12.55 13.48
CA LEU A 5 11.02 -13.92 13.45
C LEU A 5 12.10 -14.94 13.80
N ASN A 6 11.76 -15.93 14.64
CA ASN A 6 12.61 -17.05 15.02
C ASN A 6 12.40 -18.23 14.05
N ILE A 7 13.01 -18.17 12.86
CA ILE A 7 12.78 -19.14 11.77
C ILE A 7 13.98 -20.07 11.63
N ARG A 8 13.75 -21.40 11.72
CA ARG A 8 14.78 -22.42 11.42
C ARG A 8 14.91 -22.70 9.93
N ARG A 9 13.77 -22.83 9.25
CA ARG A 9 13.70 -23.25 7.86
C ARG A 9 12.71 -22.42 7.06
N VAL A 10 13.17 -21.89 5.93
CA VAL A 10 12.33 -21.26 4.91
C VAL A 10 12.02 -22.29 3.83
N ILE A 11 10.75 -22.44 3.49
CA ILE A 11 10.28 -23.31 2.41
C ILE A 11 9.60 -22.44 1.36
N PHE A 12 10.21 -22.29 0.19
CA PHE A 12 9.60 -21.61 -0.93
C PHE A 12 8.48 -22.48 -1.52
N ASN A 13 7.23 -22.04 -1.38
CA ASN A 13 6.08 -22.73 -1.98
C ASN A 13 6.13 -22.71 -3.51
N SER A 14 6.59 -21.60 -4.09
CA SER A 14 6.82 -21.40 -5.52
C SER A 14 7.96 -20.39 -5.70
N LEU A 15 8.67 -20.48 -6.83
CA LEU A 15 9.68 -19.49 -7.25
C LEU A 15 9.12 -18.48 -8.27
N ILE A 16 7.84 -18.59 -8.58
CA ILE A 16 7.14 -17.74 -9.54
C ILE A 16 6.26 -16.75 -8.77
N LYS A 17 6.39 -15.47 -9.08
CA LYS A 17 5.62 -14.39 -8.48
C LYS A 17 4.29 -14.20 -9.22
N PRO A 18 3.14 -14.34 -8.54
CA PRO A 18 1.85 -13.98 -9.13
C PRO A 18 1.70 -12.45 -9.24
N PRO A 19 0.85 -11.94 -10.16
CA PRO A 19 0.08 -12.69 -11.16
C PRO A 19 0.83 -12.95 -12.47
N HIS A 20 1.98 -12.29 -12.69
CA HIS A 20 2.63 -12.19 -14.00
C HIS A 20 3.50 -13.39 -14.40
N GLY A 21 3.68 -14.37 -13.50
CA GLY A 21 4.39 -15.60 -13.85
C GLY A 21 5.92 -15.44 -13.91
N GLU A 22 6.46 -14.31 -13.49
CA GLU A 22 7.89 -14.04 -13.49
C GLU A 22 8.60 -14.78 -12.35
N LEU A 23 9.85 -15.18 -12.59
CA LEU A 23 10.70 -15.74 -11.54
C LEU A 23 11.01 -14.69 -10.48
N ILE A 24 11.08 -15.12 -9.22
CA ILE A 24 11.52 -14.27 -8.12
C ILE A 24 12.96 -13.79 -8.39
N PRO A 25 13.23 -12.47 -8.32
CA PRO A 25 14.57 -11.96 -8.54
C PRO A 25 15.50 -12.35 -7.39
N THR A 26 16.79 -12.49 -7.70
CA THR A 26 17.82 -12.97 -6.77
C THR A 26 17.85 -12.18 -5.45
N TYR A 27 17.79 -10.85 -5.50
CA TYR A 27 17.79 -10.03 -4.28
C TYR A 27 16.61 -10.37 -3.35
N ALA A 28 15.42 -10.62 -3.91
CA ALA A 28 14.23 -10.95 -3.13
C ALA A 28 14.31 -12.37 -2.56
N ALA A 29 14.82 -13.32 -3.34
CA ALA A 29 15.07 -14.68 -2.88
C ALA A 29 16.08 -14.70 -1.72
N LEU A 30 17.21 -13.99 -1.84
CA LEU A 30 18.21 -13.86 -0.78
C LEU A 30 17.63 -13.19 0.47
N GLN A 31 16.83 -12.14 0.31
CA GLN A 31 16.19 -11.44 1.41
C GLN A 31 15.22 -12.34 2.20
N ILE A 32 14.48 -13.22 1.52
CA ILE A 32 13.55 -14.17 2.15
C ILE A 32 14.33 -15.33 2.78
N ALA A 33 15.26 -15.93 2.04
CA ALA A 33 16.14 -17.01 2.49
C ALA A 33 16.90 -16.63 3.77
N GLY A 34 17.48 -15.41 3.81
CA GLY A 34 18.22 -14.88 4.95
C GLY A 34 17.38 -14.57 6.19
N ARG A 35 16.08 -14.90 6.20
CA ARG A 35 15.25 -14.88 7.42
C ARG A 35 15.47 -16.12 8.29
N ALA A 36 15.97 -17.24 7.73
CA ALA A 36 16.30 -18.42 8.50
C ALA A 36 17.63 -18.26 9.25
N GLY A 37 17.68 -18.68 10.53
CA GLY A 37 18.92 -18.73 11.30
C GLY A 37 19.55 -17.36 11.61
N ARG A 38 18.73 -16.33 11.82
CA ARG A 38 19.24 -14.99 12.18
C ARG A 38 19.95 -15.03 13.54
N TYR A 39 20.96 -14.18 13.70
CA TYR A 39 21.62 -13.98 14.99
C TYR A 39 20.61 -13.59 16.08
N GLY A 40 20.79 -14.12 17.30
CA GLY A 40 19.89 -13.89 18.43
C GLY A 40 18.60 -14.72 18.41
N THR A 41 18.44 -15.63 17.44
CA THR A 41 17.33 -16.59 17.40
C THR A 41 17.74 -17.93 18.02
N ALA A 42 16.78 -18.84 18.22
CA ALA A 42 17.06 -20.18 18.78
C ALA A 42 17.86 -21.08 17.83
N TYR A 43 18.04 -20.66 16.57
CA TYR A 43 18.68 -21.45 15.52
C TYR A 43 19.97 -20.77 15.05
N SER A 44 21.11 -21.38 15.38
CA SER A 44 22.43 -20.90 14.95
C SER A 44 22.70 -21.11 13.45
N GLN A 45 21.90 -21.94 12.79
CA GLN A 45 21.97 -22.22 11.36
C GLN A 45 20.56 -22.21 10.74
N GLY A 46 20.45 -21.55 9.60
CA GLY A 46 19.22 -21.47 8.81
C GLY A 46 19.22 -22.50 7.66
N ILE A 47 18.05 -23.06 7.36
CA ILE A 47 17.84 -23.98 6.24
C ILE A 47 16.91 -23.33 5.23
N VAL A 48 17.15 -23.54 3.94
CA VAL A 48 16.30 -23.04 2.87
C VAL A 48 16.04 -24.17 1.88
N THR A 49 14.79 -24.38 1.49
CA THR A 49 14.38 -25.40 0.52
C THR A 49 13.15 -24.95 -0.25
N THR A 50 12.74 -25.70 -1.26
CA THR A 50 11.47 -25.55 -1.97
C THR A 50 10.45 -26.58 -1.46
N LEU A 51 9.16 -26.32 -1.67
CA LEU A 51 8.09 -27.28 -1.38
C LEU A 51 8.12 -28.44 -2.39
N ARG A 52 8.32 -28.13 -3.67
CA ARG A 52 8.45 -29.11 -4.75
C ARG A 52 9.92 -29.40 -5.04
N ASN A 53 10.28 -30.67 -5.13
CA ASN A 53 11.66 -31.07 -5.36
C ASN A 53 12.19 -30.65 -6.74
N GLU A 54 11.31 -30.51 -7.74
CA GLU A 54 11.68 -30.03 -9.08
C GLU A 54 12.28 -28.61 -9.09
N ASP A 55 11.85 -27.76 -8.15
CA ASP A 55 12.27 -26.36 -8.06
C ASP A 55 13.64 -26.17 -7.38
N ILE A 56 14.18 -27.20 -6.71
CA ILE A 56 15.37 -27.04 -5.85
C ILE A 56 16.61 -26.58 -6.64
N LYS A 57 16.81 -27.12 -7.84
CA LYS A 57 17.92 -26.76 -8.72
C LYS A 57 17.82 -25.31 -9.16
N LEU A 58 16.60 -24.86 -9.47
CA LEU A 58 16.32 -23.48 -9.86
C LEU A 58 16.56 -22.53 -8.68
N LEU A 59 16.12 -22.87 -7.48
CA LEU A 59 16.40 -22.08 -6.28
C LEU A 59 17.91 -21.91 -6.04
N HIS A 60 18.68 -23.00 -6.13
CA HIS A 60 20.14 -22.92 -6.04
C HIS A 60 20.73 -21.98 -7.09
N SER A 61 20.30 -22.09 -8.35
CA SER A 61 20.74 -21.20 -9.41
C SER A 61 20.43 -19.74 -9.13
N ILE A 62 19.23 -19.43 -8.60
CA ILE A 62 18.82 -18.06 -8.27
C ILE A 62 19.68 -17.49 -7.14
N LEU A 63 19.88 -18.26 -6.06
CA LEU A 63 20.62 -17.83 -4.87
C LEU A 63 22.13 -17.69 -5.11
N SER A 64 22.70 -18.44 -6.06
CA SER A 64 24.12 -18.36 -6.42
C SER A 64 24.43 -17.25 -7.42
N LYS A 65 23.42 -16.67 -8.08
CA LYS A 65 23.63 -15.55 -9.00
C LYS A 65 24.09 -14.31 -8.20
N PRO A 66 25.10 -13.54 -8.66
CA PRO A 66 25.38 -12.23 -8.07
C PRO A 66 24.18 -11.30 -8.24
N VAL A 67 24.00 -10.37 -7.29
CA VAL A 67 23.00 -9.31 -7.40
C VAL A 67 23.58 -8.20 -8.27
N ASP A 68 22.88 -7.84 -9.33
CA ASP A 68 23.25 -6.74 -10.21
C ASP A 68 23.25 -5.41 -9.42
N GLU A 69 24.22 -4.54 -9.68
CA GLU A 69 24.32 -3.24 -9.01
C GLU A 69 23.16 -2.33 -9.40
N ILE A 70 22.82 -1.38 -8.52
CA ILE A 70 21.77 -0.40 -8.78
C ILE A 70 22.40 0.80 -9.49
N ASP A 71 22.06 0.98 -10.77
CA ASP A 71 22.68 2.00 -11.62
C ASP A 71 21.99 3.37 -11.56
N LYS A 72 20.71 3.41 -11.13
CA LYS A 72 19.90 4.64 -11.19
C LYS A 72 19.04 4.87 -9.96
N ALA A 73 18.82 6.14 -9.63
CA ALA A 73 17.93 6.57 -8.56
C ALA A 73 16.60 7.15 -9.10
N GLY A 74 15.50 6.82 -8.43
CA GLY A 74 14.18 7.33 -8.80
C GLY A 74 13.94 8.74 -8.26
N ILE A 75 13.42 9.65 -9.09
CA ILE A 75 12.92 10.96 -8.67
C ILE A 75 11.43 11.10 -8.98
N ALA A 76 10.72 11.86 -8.16
CA ALA A 76 9.29 12.11 -8.33
C ALA A 76 9.01 13.61 -8.51
N PRO A 77 7.93 13.98 -9.23
CA PRO A 77 7.54 15.38 -9.38
C PRO A 77 7.23 16.02 -8.02
N THR A 78 7.69 17.26 -7.79
CA THR A 78 7.28 18.04 -6.62
C THR A 78 6.00 18.83 -6.91
N PHE A 79 5.33 19.30 -5.86
CA PHE A 79 4.13 20.13 -6.02
C PHE A 79 4.44 21.40 -6.80
N GLU A 80 5.55 22.08 -6.48
CA GLU A 80 5.95 23.36 -7.06
C GLU A 80 6.23 23.23 -8.57
N GLN A 81 6.78 22.09 -8.99
CA GLN A 81 6.96 21.77 -10.40
C GLN A 81 5.62 21.61 -11.12
N ILE A 82 4.67 20.86 -10.53
CA ILE A 82 3.33 20.68 -11.10
C ILE A 82 2.54 22.00 -11.13
N GLU A 83 2.68 22.83 -10.09
CA GLU A 83 2.09 24.17 -10.01
C GLU A 83 2.61 25.10 -11.13
N THR A 84 3.91 25.03 -11.42
CA THR A 84 4.51 25.78 -12.53
C THR A 84 3.91 25.36 -13.88
N PHE A 85 3.69 24.06 -14.10
CA PHE A 85 3.02 23.58 -15.32
C PHE A 85 1.56 24.03 -15.39
N ALA A 86 0.83 23.99 -14.28
CA ALA A 86 -0.55 24.46 -14.21
C ALA A 86 -0.68 25.96 -14.52
N TYR A 87 0.30 26.77 -14.10
CA TYR A 87 0.36 28.19 -14.46
C TYR A 87 0.47 28.42 -15.97
N HIS A 88 1.30 27.62 -16.65
CA HIS A 88 1.48 27.70 -18.10
C HIS A 88 0.37 27.01 -18.91
N LEU A 89 -0.35 26.07 -18.30
CA LEU A 89 -1.40 25.26 -18.93
C LEU A 89 -2.70 25.31 -18.09
N PRO A 90 -3.35 26.48 -17.95
CA PRO A 90 -4.44 26.68 -17.00
C PRO A 90 -5.72 25.88 -17.30
N THR A 91 -5.86 25.38 -18.53
CA THR A 91 -7.00 24.56 -18.97
C THR A 91 -6.73 23.06 -18.91
N ALA A 92 -5.51 22.63 -18.60
CA ALA A 92 -5.17 21.22 -18.51
C ALA A 92 -5.74 20.60 -17.22
N SER A 93 -6.28 19.39 -17.31
CA SER A 93 -6.63 18.61 -16.13
C SER A 93 -5.37 18.20 -15.37
N PHE A 94 -5.51 17.86 -14.09
CA PHE A 94 -4.38 17.40 -13.28
C PHE A 94 -3.73 16.12 -13.83
N VAL A 95 -4.54 15.20 -14.36
CA VAL A 95 -4.05 13.99 -15.06
C VAL A 95 -3.19 14.39 -16.26
N ASN A 96 -3.69 15.31 -17.10
CA ASN A 96 -2.93 15.78 -18.26
C ASN A 96 -1.64 16.52 -17.84
N LEU A 97 -1.66 17.28 -16.74
CA LEU A 97 -0.45 17.93 -16.22
C LEU A 97 0.61 16.90 -15.80
N LEU A 98 0.22 15.80 -15.14
CA LEU A 98 1.13 14.71 -14.79
C LEU A 98 1.70 14.02 -16.03
N ASP A 99 0.84 13.69 -17.01
CA ASP A 99 1.26 13.02 -18.24
C ASP A 99 2.22 13.90 -19.05
N ILE A 100 1.92 15.20 -19.16
CA ILE A 100 2.81 16.18 -19.81
C ILE A 100 4.13 16.29 -19.04
N PHE A 101 4.10 16.40 -17.71
CA PHE A 101 5.31 16.47 -16.89
C PHE A 101 6.22 15.26 -17.16
N VAL A 102 5.68 14.04 -17.10
CA VAL A 102 6.46 12.81 -17.35
C VAL A 102 6.99 12.77 -18.77
N SER A 103 6.23 13.26 -19.76
CA SER A 103 6.65 13.26 -21.17
C SER A 103 7.75 14.29 -21.50
N VAL A 104 7.79 15.41 -20.78
CA VAL A 104 8.71 16.53 -21.06
C VAL A 104 9.93 16.51 -20.12
N CYS A 105 9.80 15.90 -18.95
CA CYS A 105 10.89 15.86 -17.98
C CYS A 105 12.08 15.05 -18.52
N SER A 106 13.25 15.69 -18.54
CA SER A 106 14.53 15.06 -18.83
C SER A 106 15.37 15.02 -17.57
N VAL A 107 15.97 13.87 -17.29
CA VAL A 107 16.86 13.64 -16.14
C VAL A 107 18.23 13.20 -16.63
N SER A 108 19.27 13.34 -15.80
CA SER A 108 20.58 12.79 -16.15
C SER A 108 20.58 11.26 -16.11
N ASP A 109 21.61 10.66 -16.70
CA ASP A 109 21.68 9.20 -16.91
C ASP A 109 21.58 8.38 -15.62
N ASP A 110 22.01 8.95 -14.49
CA ASP A 110 21.97 8.32 -13.16
C ASP A 110 20.57 8.32 -12.51
N PHE A 111 19.56 8.88 -13.17
CA PHE A 111 18.21 8.98 -12.61
C PHE A 111 17.13 8.45 -13.56
N PHE A 112 15.97 8.15 -12.99
CA PHE A 112 14.74 7.89 -13.74
C PHE A 112 13.54 8.54 -13.02
N ILE A 113 12.48 8.82 -13.78
CA ILE A 113 11.22 9.32 -13.21
C ILE A 113 10.46 8.13 -12.61
N CYS A 114 10.18 8.22 -11.31
CA CYS A 114 9.33 7.26 -10.60
C CYS A 114 7.95 7.17 -11.24
N SER A 115 7.34 5.98 -11.19
CA SER A 115 5.97 5.80 -11.66
C SER A 115 5.01 6.70 -10.89
N VAL A 116 4.22 7.48 -11.64
CA VAL A 116 3.14 8.33 -11.11
C VAL A 116 1.77 7.65 -11.24
N GLN A 117 1.73 6.36 -11.56
CA GLN A 117 0.49 5.63 -11.88
C GLN A 117 -0.54 5.70 -10.75
N GLN A 118 -0.13 5.50 -9.49
CA GLN A 118 -1.05 5.60 -8.35
C GLN A 118 -1.64 7.02 -8.20
N ILE A 119 -0.81 8.05 -8.36
CA ILE A 119 -1.24 9.45 -8.31
C ILE A 119 -2.25 9.72 -9.42
N ARG A 120 -1.97 9.20 -10.61
CA ARG A 120 -2.83 9.31 -11.81
C ARG A 120 -4.19 8.64 -11.58
N GLU A 121 -4.22 7.42 -11.06
CA GLU A 121 -5.47 6.70 -10.77
C GLU A 121 -6.32 7.42 -9.71
N LEU A 122 -5.71 7.95 -8.66
CA LEU A 122 -6.43 8.74 -7.66
C LEU A 122 -6.94 10.05 -8.24
N ALA A 123 -6.17 10.70 -9.11
CA ALA A 123 -6.58 11.91 -9.81
C ALA A 123 -7.79 11.67 -10.71
N GLU A 124 -7.83 10.56 -11.45
CA GLU A 124 -8.98 10.14 -12.26
C GLU A 124 -10.22 9.90 -11.39
N LEU A 125 -10.06 9.25 -10.23
CA LEU A 125 -11.16 8.98 -9.29
C LEU A 125 -11.85 10.24 -8.75
N ILE A 126 -11.10 11.35 -8.63
CA ILE A 126 -11.60 12.63 -8.08
C ILE A 126 -11.67 13.74 -9.12
N ASP A 127 -11.55 13.42 -10.41
CA ASP A 127 -11.51 14.43 -11.50
C ASP A 127 -12.75 15.33 -11.49
N SER A 128 -13.94 14.74 -11.27
CA SER A 128 -15.21 15.45 -11.24
C SER A 128 -15.42 16.36 -10.01
N ILE A 129 -14.55 16.30 -8.99
CA ILE A 129 -14.69 17.07 -7.75
C ILE A 129 -13.89 18.37 -7.88
N ARG A 130 -14.50 19.51 -7.56
CA ARG A 130 -13.81 20.82 -7.60
C ARG A 130 -12.92 20.97 -6.38
N LEU A 131 -11.62 21.10 -6.59
CA LEU A 131 -10.59 21.27 -5.56
C LEU A 131 -9.55 22.27 -6.07
N SER A 132 -8.86 22.95 -5.16
CA SER A 132 -7.64 23.66 -5.53
C SER A 132 -6.56 22.67 -6.00
N LEU A 133 -5.58 23.16 -6.75
CA LEU A 133 -4.47 22.33 -7.23
C LEU A 133 -3.70 21.69 -6.08
N LYS A 134 -3.46 22.45 -4.99
CA LYS A 134 -2.74 21.97 -3.80
C LYS A 134 -3.48 20.85 -3.08
N GLU A 135 -4.79 21.00 -2.88
CA GLU A 135 -5.62 19.97 -2.26
C GLU A 135 -5.65 18.72 -3.12
N ARG A 136 -5.89 18.87 -4.44
CA ARG A 136 -5.92 17.76 -5.39
C ARG A 136 -4.60 16.99 -5.36
N TYR A 137 -3.47 17.69 -5.46
CA TYR A 137 -2.14 17.08 -5.36
C TYR A 137 -1.99 16.30 -4.06
N THR A 138 -2.37 16.89 -2.92
CA THR A 138 -2.26 16.24 -1.61
C THR A 138 -3.13 14.98 -1.49
N PHE A 139 -4.38 15.02 -1.98
CA PHE A 139 -5.27 13.85 -2.01
C PHE A 139 -4.74 12.74 -2.93
N CYS A 140 -4.09 13.07 -4.04
CA CYS A 140 -3.53 12.08 -4.95
C CYS A 140 -2.23 11.43 -4.42
N LEU A 141 -1.67 11.92 -3.32
CA LEU A 141 -0.52 11.31 -2.63
C LEU A 141 -0.93 10.37 -1.49
N VAL A 142 -2.22 10.21 -1.21
CA VAL A 142 -2.72 9.32 -0.16
C VAL A 142 -2.37 7.87 -0.51
N PRO A 143 -1.77 7.10 0.41
CA PRO A 143 -1.22 5.77 0.11
C PRO A 143 -2.30 4.67 0.12
N ILE A 144 -3.32 4.80 -0.73
CA ILE A 144 -4.39 3.81 -0.89
C ILE A 144 -4.34 3.10 -2.24
N LYS A 145 -4.91 1.90 -2.30
CA LYS A 145 -5.09 1.14 -3.54
C LYS A 145 -6.45 1.48 -4.15
N SER A 146 -6.43 2.10 -5.34
CA SER A 146 -7.61 2.47 -6.14
C SER A 146 -8.51 1.26 -6.46
N GLU A 147 -7.90 0.09 -6.62
CA GLU A 147 -8.55 -1.20 -6.93
C GLU A 147 -9.50 -1.69 -5.81
N ARG A 148 -9.23 -1.29 -4.55
CA ARG A 148 -10.03 -1.67 -3.37
C ARG A 148 -11.30 -0.83 -3.33
N LYS A 149 -12.41 -1.38 -3.87
CA LYS A 149 -13.69 -0.67 -4.05
C LYS A 149 -14.19 0.05 -2.80
N VAL A 150 -14.08 -0.57 -1.62
CA VAL A 150 -14.56 0.04 -0.36
C VAL A 150 -13.70 1.24 0.01
N THR A 151 -12.37 1.07 0.02
CA THR A 151 -11.39 2.12 0.30
C THR A 151 -11.54 3.29 -0.68
N ALA A 152 -11.63 3.01 -1.98
CA ALA A 152 -11.82 4.03 -3.02
C ALA A 152 -13.15 4.79 -2.85
N THR A 153 -14.24 4.09 -2.50
CA THR A 153 -15.55 4.73 -2.26
C THR A 153 -15.50 5.66 -1.05
N VAL A 154 -14.89 5.22 0.05
CA VAL A 154 -14.71 6.03 1.27
C VAL A 154 -13.83 7.24 0.97
N PHE A 155 -12.72 7.05 0.26
CA PHE A 155 -11.85 8.13 -0.20
C PHE A 155 -12.61 9.20 -1.00
N VAL A 156 -13.34 8.82 -2.04
CA VAL A 156 -14.13 9.76 -2.85
C VAL A 156 -15.17 10.50 -2.00
N LYS A 157 -15.81 9.83 -1.03
CA LYS A 157 -16.75 10.49 -0.10
C LYS A 157 -16.04 11.52 0.78
N MET A 158 -14.85 11.22 1.30
CA MET A 158 -14.04 12.16 2.10
C MET A 158 -13.68 13.40 1.27
N VAL A 159 -13.15 13.20 0.07
CA VAL A 159 -12.77 14.29 -0.83
C VAL A 159 -13.99 15.15 -1.22
N ARG A 160 -15.13 14.52 -1.51
CA ARG A 160 -16.37 15.23 -1.84
C ARG A 160 -16.86 16.07 -0.65
N ARG A 161 -16.83 15.53 0.56
CA ARG A 161 -17.21 16.29 1.76
C ARG A 161 -16.30 17.49 1.98
N HIS A 162 -14.99 17.29 1.88
CA HIS A 162 -14.00 18.37 1.95
C HIS A 162 -14.29 19.49 0.93
N SER A 163 -14.60 19.13 -0.33
CA SER A 163 -14.89 20.10 -1.39
C SER A 163 -16.11 21.00 -1.12
N THR A 164 -16.98 20.61 -0.18
CA THR A 164 -18.14 21.40 0.25
C THR A 164 -17.84 22.28 1.48
N GLY A 165 -16.59 22.34 1.92
CA GLY A 165 -16.17 23.09 3.11
C GLY A 165 -16.56 22.43 4.44
N GLN A 166 -16.93 21.15 4.41
CA GLN A 166 -17.36 20.41 5.60
C GLN A 166 -16.20 19.55 6.14
N PRO A 167 -15.92 19.58 7.45
CA PRO A 167 -14.92 18.70 8.05
C PRO A 167 -15.40 17.25 8.07
N ILE A 168 -14.46 16.34 7.90
CA ILE A 168 -14.63 14.89 8.03
C ILE A 168 -14.49 14.56 9.51
N THR A 169 -15.56 14.77 10.28
CA THR A 169 -15.58 14.45 11.71
C THR A 169 -15.68 12.94 11.95
N TYR A 170 -15.31 12.50 13.15
CA TYR A 170 -15.41 11.12 13.61
C TYR A 170 -16.83 10.56 13.42
N ASP A 171 -17.87 11.29 13.84
CA ASP A 171 -19.26 10.85 13.71
C ASP A 171 -19.67 10.63 12.25
N TRP A 172 -19.24 11.53 11.37
CA TRP A 172 -19.50 11.37 9.93
C TRP A 172 -18.72 10.19 9.36
N PHE A 173 -17.47 10.00 9.80
CA PHE A 173 -16.61 8.91 9.36
C PHE A 173 -17.18 7.55 9.79
N CYS A 174 -17.64 7.42 11.04
CA CYS A 174 -18.39 6.27 11.55
C CYS A 174 -19.61 5.95 10.67
N SER A 175 -20.39 6.98 10.31
CA SER A 175 -21.58 6.80 9.47
C SER A 175 -21.24 6.24 8.09
N ILE A 176 -20.17 6.70 7.44
CA ILE A 176 -19.81 6.19 6.10
C ILE A 176 -19.20 4.79 6.13
N LEU A 177 -18.57 4.40 7.25
CA LEU A 177 -17.99 3.08 7.47
C LEU A 177 -19.02 2.06 7.98
N ASN A 178 -20.22 2.51 8.38
CA ASN A 178 -21.20 1.72 9.12
C ASN A 178 -20.61 1.15 10.43
N TRP A 179 -19.89 1.98 11.17
CA TRP A 179 -19.30 1.63 12.46
C TRP A 179 -20.37 1.53 13.57
N PRO A 180 -20.27 0.58 14.53
CA PRO A 180 -19.24 -0.45 14.69
C PRO A 180 -19.41 -1.62 13.71
N LEU A 181 -18.30 -2.25 13.35
CA LEU A 181 -18.25 -3.37 12.42
C LEU A 181 -18.51 -4.71 13.12
N GLU A 182 -19.07 -5.68 12.38
CA GLU A 182 -19.25 -7.04 12.87
C GLU A 182 -17.94 -7.87 12.78
N PRO A 183 -17.73 -8.84 13.69
CA PRO A 183 -16.63 -9.79 13.57
C PRO A 183 -16.69 -10.63 12.29
N ALA A 184 -15.53 -10.87 11.68
CA ALA A 184 -15.42 -11.66 10.46
C ALA A 184 -15.87 -13.12 10.69
N LYS A 185 -16.77 -13.61 9.81
CA LYS A 185 -17.26 -15.01 9.81
C LYS A 185 -16.70 -15.79 8.63
N LYS A 186 -16.31 -15.10 7.55
CA LYS A 186 -15.69 -15.63 6.33
C LYS A 186 -14.43 -14.86 5.95
N ILE A 187 -13.56 -15.45 5.13
CA ILE A 187 -12.36 -14.78 4.59
C ILE A 187 -12.72 -13.48 3.84
N VAL A 188 -13.85 -13.48 3.14
CA VAL A 188 -14.35 -12.27 2.44
C VAL A 188 -14.65 -11.14 3.42
N ASP A 189 -15.10 -11.46 4.64
CA ASP A 189 -15.35 -10.45 5.67
C ASP A 189 -14.02 -9.88 6.19
N LEU A 190 -12.98 -10.70 6.37
CA LEU A 190 -11.62 -10.22 6.67
C LEU A 190 -11.10 -9.27 5.59
N MET A 191 -11.26 -9.63 4.32
CA MET A 191 -10.89 -8.75 3.20
C MET A 191 -11.68 -7.43 3.19
N HIS A 192 -12.90 -7.42 3.73
CA HIS A 192 -13.67 -6.19 3.90
C HIS A 192 -13.11 -5.35 5.05
N LEU A 193 -12.83 -5.96 6.22
CA LEU A 193 -12.23 -5.28 7.37
C LEU A 193 -10.87 -4.66 7.00
N GLU A 194 -10.02 -5.37 6.25
CA GLU A 194 -8.75 -4.83 5.74
C GLU A 194 -8.94 -3.59 4.85
N GLN A 195 -9.97 -3.56 4.00
CA GLN A 195 -10.25 -2.39 3.16
C GLN A 195 -10.76 -1.20 3.98
N VAL A 196 -11.51 -1.44 5.06
CA VAL A 196 -11.90 -0.39 6.00
C VAL A 196 -10.67 0.11 6.76
N TYR A 197 -9.78 -0.79 7.18
CA TYR A 197 -8.52 -0.43 7.83
C TYR A 197 -7.66 0.48 6.94
N ASP A 198 -7.50 0.17 5.65
CA ASP A 198 -6.85 1.07 4.68
C ASP A 198 -7.51 2.45 4.62
N ALA A 199 -8.85 2.51 4.70
CA ALA A 199 -9.59 3.77 4.64
C ALA A 199 -9.38 4.62 5.92
N ILE A 200 -9.29 3.97 7.08
CA ILE A 200 -8.90 4.59 8.35
C ILE A 200 -7.46 5.13 8.24
N GLY A 201 -6.53 4.34 7.71
CA GLY A 201 -5.16 4.79 7.45
C GLY A 201 -5.10 6.01 6.51
N ALA A 202 -5.97 6.06 5.50
CA ALA A 202 -6.11 7.21 4.62
C ALA A 202 -6.57 8.47 5.36
N TYR A 203 -7.57 8.35 6.25
CA TYR A 203 -8.00 9.44 7.12
C TYR A 203 -6.83 9.95 7.97
N LEU A 204 -6.13 9.06 8.66
CA LEU A 204 -5.02 9.42 9.57
C LEU A 204 -3.85 10.04 8.82
N TRP A 205 -3.59 9.62 7.58
CA TRP A 205 -2.58 10.24 6.74
C TRP A 205 -2.97 11.68 6.33
N LEU A 206 -4.27 11.90 6.08
CA LEU A 206 -4.81 13.21 5.70
C LEU A 206 -4.92 14.17 6.89
N SER A 207 -5.21 13.69 8.10
CA SER A 207 -5.26 14.54 9.31
C SER A 207 -3.93 15.20 9.64
N LEU A 208 -2.82 14.54 9.33
CA LEU A 208 -1.47 15.13 9.47
C LEU A 208 -1.20 16.30 8.51
N ARG A 209 -1.96 16.41 7.41
CA ARG A 209 -1.73 17.40 6.34
C ARG A 209 -2.82 18.46 6.27
N MET A 210 -4.04 18.11 6.68
CA MET A 210 -5.22 18.97 6.66
C MET A 210 -5.97 18.83 8.00
N PRO A 211 -5.37 19.24 9.13
CA PRO A 211 -5.94 19.02 10.46
C PRO A 211 -7.32 19.66 10.63
N GLU A 212 -7.56 20.83 10.03
CA GLU A 212 -8.88 21.49 10.06
C GLU A 212 -9.96 20.69 9.34
N ALA A 213 -9.60 19.97 8.26
CA ALA A 213 -10.54 19.17 7.48
C ALA A 213 -10.75 17.78 8.09
N PHE A 214 -9.75 17.26 8.81
CA PHE A 214 -9.75 15.92 9.44
C PHE A 214 -9.38 16.05 10.93
N PRO A 215 -10.26 16.65 11.75
CA PRO A 215 -9.91 17.11 13.10
C PRO A 215 -9.73 15.98 14.12
N ASP A 216 -10.41 14.84 13.92
CA ASP A 216 -10.57 13.84 14.98
C ASP A 216 -9.52 12.71 14.94
N GLU A 217 -8.24 13.06 14.74
CA GLU A 217 -7.12 12.12 14.61
C GLU A 217 -7.03 11.12 15.77
N ILE A 218 -7.17 11.60 17.01
CA ILE A 218 -7.06 10.75 18.22
C ILE A 218 -8.18 9.70 18.26
N LEU A 219 -9.41 10.10 17.96
CA LEU A 219 -10.57 9.21 17.97
C LEU A 219 -10.47 8.17 16.85
N VAL A 220 -10.08 8.58 15.64
CA VAL A 220 -9.89 7.67 14.51
C VAL A 220 -8.70 6.74 14.73
N ARG A 221 -7.67 7.16 15.45
CA ARG A 221 -6.55 6.28 15.85
C ARG A 221 -6.97 5.24 16.89
N GLN A 222 -7.94 5.54 17.75
CA GLN A 222 -8.53 4.52 18.61
C GLN A 222 -9.37 3.53 17.79
N MET A 223 -10.18 4.02 16.84
CA MET A 223 -10.91 3.17 15.89
C MET A 223 -9.98 2.24 15.08
N GLU A 224 -8.81 2.73 14.66
CA GLU A 224 -7.77 1.92 14.01
C GLU A 224 -7.34 0.72 14.86
N LYS A 225 -7.11 0.93 16.16
CA LYS A 225 -6.73 -0.13 17.10
C LYS A 225 -7.87 -1.11 17.34
N ASP A 226 -9.08 -0.60 17.56
CA ASP A 226 -10.27 -1.44 17.78
C ASP A 226 -10.53 -2.35 16.57
N LEU A 227 -10.30 -1.84 15.35
CA LEU A 227 -10.42 -2.62 14.13
C LEU A 227 -9.25 -3.62 13.96
N ASP A 228 -8.03 -3.25 14.33
CA ASP A 228 -6.87 -4.16 14.30
C ASP A 228 -7.09 -5.37 15.21
N GLU A 229 -7.61 -5.15 16.42
CA GLU A 229 -8.01 -6.22 17.35
C GLU A 229 -9.10 -7.12 16.74
N LEU A 230 -10.11 -6.53 16.09
CA LEU A 230 -11.17 -7.29 15.41
C LEU A 230 -10.64 -8.14 14.25
N ILE A 231 -9.70 -7.61 13.48
CA ILE A 231 -9.02 -8.34 12.39
C ILE A 231 -8.19 -9.47 12.98
N GLN A 232 -7.43 -9.23 14.06
CA GLN A 232 -6.62 -10.22 14.73
C GLN A 232 -7.48 -11.40 15.23
N GLU A 233 -8.59 -11.12 15.93
CA GLU A 233 -9.52 -12.17 16.36
C GLU A 233 -10.10 -12.97 15.19
N GLY A 234 -10.35 -12.30 14.06
CA GLY A 234 -10.82 -12.95 12.85
C GLY A 234 -9.76 -13.89 12.28
N VAL A 235 -8.51 -13.43 12.15
CA VAL A 235 -7.38 -14.23 11.67
C VAL A 235 -7.16 -15.45 12.57
N ASP A 236 -7.16 -15.28 13.89
CA ASP A 236 -6.95 -16.37 14.85
C ASP A 236 -8.02 -17.46 14.70
N ARG A 237 -9.29 -17.09 14.50
CA ARG A 237 -10.38 -18.04 14.24
C ARG A 237 -10.17 -18.88 12.97
N PHE A 238 -9.65 -18.29 11.90
CA PHE A 238 -9.37 -19.02 10.66
C PHE A 238 -8.11 -19.89 10.71
N LEU A 239 -7.20 -19.60 11.65
CA LEU A 239 -6.05 -20.47 11.91
C LEU A 239 -6.48 -21.73 12.67
N VAL A 240 -7.30 -21.58 13.72
CA VAL A 240 -7.76 -22.72 14.56
C VAL A 240 -8.67 -23.68 13.79
N THR A 241 -9.57 -23.17 12.95
CA THR A 241 -10.52 -24.02 12.20
C THR A 241 -9.88 -24.94 11.16
N LYS A 242 -8.60 -24.74 10.81
CA LYS A 242 -7.87 -25.64 9.90
C LYS A 242 -7.24 -26.85 10.59
N ASP A 243 -7.03 -26.80 11.91
CA ASP A 243 -6.36 -27.87 12.64
C ASP A 243 -7.32 -29.01 13.06
N ASP A 244 -8.64 -28.77 13.04
CA ASP A 244 -9.67 -29.75 13.44
C ASP A 244 -10.22 -30.62 12.29
N GLU A 245 -9.74 -30.45 11.04
CA GLU A 245 -10.16 -31.24 9.86
C GLU A 245 -9.14 -32.30 9.39
N THR A 246 -8.15 -32.67 10.21
CA THR A 246 -7.22 -33.80 9.95
C THR A 246 -7.20 -34.81 11.07
#